data_AF-A0A7J9HGI1-F1
#
_entry.id   AF-A0A7J9HGI1-F1
#
_cell.length_a   1.000
_cell.length_b   1.000
_cell.length_c   1.000
_cell.angle_alpha   90.00
_cell.angle_beta   90.00
_cell.angle_gamma   90.00
#
_symmetry.space_group_name_H-M   'P 1'
#
loop_
_entity.id
_entity.type
_entity.pdbx_description
1 polymer ?
#
loop_
_entity_poly.entity_id
_entity_poly.type
_entity_poly.pdbx_seq_one_letter_code
_entity_poly.pdbx_strand_id
1 'polypeptide(L)'
;GLVLLCFVEADSIVNQFPNCLKDYSQLFYWSSLITRLSDDLGTSKAEMERGDIPKAVQAYMIEKGVSEETARNHVKELISNSWKKINEEILDNRFSQAIVNLSKNMARTAQCIYQHGDGFGTSTGVTKDCIISSILRPIPI
;
A
#
# COMPACT_ATOMS: atom_id res chain seq x y z
N GLY A 1 0.68 4.23 11.80
CA GLY A 1 1.30 2.92 11.56
C GLY A 1 2.13 2.90 10.29
N LEU A 2 1.49 2.81 9.12
CA LEU A 2 2.16 2.55 7.83
C LEU A 2 3.03 3.69 7.24
N VAL A 3 2.83 4.94 7.66
CA VAL A 3 3.70 6.06 7.21
C VAL A 3 5.14 5.89 7.72
N LEU A 4 5.36 5.15 8.82
CA LEU A 4 6.68 5.03 9.42
C LEU A 4 7.61 4.00 8.73
N LEU A 5 7.08 3.08 7.91
CA LEU A 5 7.91 2.08 7.23
C LEU A 5 8.64 2.66 6.00
N CYS A 6 8.21 3.81 5.50
CA CYS A 6 8.87 4.53 4.40
C CYS A 6 10.24 5.11 4.77
N PHE A 7 10.56 5.18 6.06
CA PHE A 7 11.76 5.87 6.55
C PHE A 7 13.05 5.04 6.47
N VAL A 8 12.98 3.74 6.16
CA VAL A 8 14.17 2.86 6.25
C VAL A 8 15.13 3.03 5.05
N GLU A 9 14.72 3.62 3.93
CA GLU A 9 15.61 3.89 2.76
C GLU A 9 16.00 5.37 2.57
N ALA A 10 15.70 6.25 3.53
CA ALA A 10 15.63 7.68 3.27
C ALA A 10 16.72 8.52 3.96
N ASP A 11 17.91 7.99 4.26
CA ASP A 11 18.95 8.77 4.94
C ASP A 11 19.41 10.00 4.12
N SER A 12 19.30 9.95 2.78
CA SER A 12 19.56 11.12 1.92
C SER A 12 18.34 12.01 1.65
N ILE A 13 17.11 11.50 1.87
CA ILE A 13 15.86 12.20 1.50
C ILE A 13 15.32 13.01 2.69
N VAL A 14 15.60 12.61 3.93
CA VAL A 14 15.14 13.26 5.18
C VAL A 14 15.35 14.78 5.20
N ASN A 15 16.45 15.26 4.63
CA ASN A 15 16.76 16.70 4.58
C ASN A 15 15.94 17.50 3.56
N GLN A 16 15.30 16.83 2.58
CA GLN A 16 14.43 17.47 1.58
C GLN A 16 12.95 17.39 1.98
N PHE A 17 12.57 16.44 2.85
CA PHE A 17 11.18 16.12 3.21
C PHE A 17 10.28 17.30 3.65
N PRO A 18 10.71 18.22 4.54
CA PRO A 18 9.81 19.26 5.07
C PRO A 18 9.34 20.24 3.98
N ASN A 19 10.21 20.59 3.05
CA ASN A 19 9.90 21.51 1.94
C ASN A 19 9.18 20.78 0.78
N CYS A 20 9.35 19.46 0.70
CA CYS A 20 8.79 18.61 -0.35
C CYS A 20 7.29 18.31 -0.16
N LEU A 21 6.80 18.15 1.08
CA LEU A 21 5.44 17.62 1.32
C LEU A 21 4.29 18.32 0.58
N LYS A 22 4.39 19.61 0.25
CA LYS A 22 3.38 20.31 -0.56
C LYS A 22 3.42 19.93 -2.04
N ASP A 23 4.61 19.90 -2.64
CA ASP A 23 4.79 19.68 -4.08
C ASP A 23 4.61 18.20 -4.46
N TYR A 24 4.98 17.27 -3.58
CA TYR A 24 4.83 15.82 -3.81
C TYR A 24 3.58 15.22 -3.17
N SER A 25 2.68 16.07 -2.66
CA SER A 25 1.50 15.65 -1.89
C SER A 25 0.66 14.62 -2.63
N GLN A 26 0.48 14.77 -3.95
CA GLN A 26 -0.33 13.86 -4.76
C GLN A 26 0.30 12.47 -4.90
N LEU A 27 1.59 12.37 -5.23
CA LEU A 27 2.27 11.07 -5.36
C LEU A 27 2.21 10.27 -4.06
N PHE A 28 2.53 10.92 -2.94
CA PHE A 28 2.47 10.27 -1.64
C PHE A 28 1.03 9.96 -1.21
N TYR A 29 0.06 10.82 -1.54
CA TYR A 29 -1.34 10.57 -1.28
C TYR A 29 -1.83 9.31 -2.00
N TRP A 30 -1.65 9.22 -3.33
CA TRP A 30 -2.11 8.06 -4.11
C TRP A 30 -1.41 6.78 -3.68
N SER A 31 -0.11 6.83 -3.39
CA SER A 31 0.61 5.66 -2.89
C SER A 31 0.16 5.26 -1.48
N SER A 32 -0.15 6.22 -0.61
CA SER A 32 -0.66 5.94 0.73
C SER A 32 -2.07 5.36 0.68
N LEU A 33 -2.89 5.83 -0.26
CA LEU A 33 -4.22 5.30 -0.50
C LEU A 33 -4.15 3.85 -0.97
N ILE A 34 -3.29 3.51 -1.94
CA ILE A 34 -3.07 2.12 -2.35
C ILE A 34 -2.62 1.26 -1.17
N THR A 35 -1.72 1.79 -0.35
CA THR A 35 -1.21 1.09 0.84
C THR A 35 -2.34 0.76 1.81
N ARG A 36 -3.17 1.75 2.15
CA ARG A 36 -4.33 1.60 3.03
C ARG A 36 -5.35 0.61 2.45
N LEU A 37 -5.72 0.76 1.18
CA LEU A 37 -6.73 -0.11 0.57
C LEU A 37 -6.24 -1.56 0.42
N SER A 38 -4.93 -1.76 0.23
CA SER A 38 -4.34 -3.10 0.19
C SER A 38 -4.36 -3.77 1.57
N ASP A 39 -3.99 -3.02 2.62
CA ASP A 39 -4.10 -3.43 4.03
C ASP A 39 -5.54 -3.84 4.35
N ASP A 40 -6.49 -2.91 4.16
CA ASP A 40 -7.91 -3.14 4.41
C ASP A 40 -8.44 -4.38 3.65
N LEU A 41 -8.03 -4.63 2.40
CA LEU A 41 -8.40 -5.86 1.68
C LEU A 41 -7.81 -7.13 2.31
N GLY A 42 -6.55 -7.09 2.72
CA GLY A 42 -5.85 -8.25 3.29
C GLY A 42 -6.31 -8.60 4.70
N THR A 43 -6.76 -7.62 5.48
CA THR A 43 -7.05 -7.76 6.91
C THR A 43 -8.54 -7.78 7.25
N SER A 44 -9.41 -7.36 6.32
CA SER A 44 -10.85 -7.08 6.58
C SER A 44 -11.59 -8.17 7.36
N LYS A 45 -11.30 -9.44 7.09
CA LYS A 45 -12.00 -10.57 7.71
C LYS A 45 -11.58 -10.74 9.17
N ALA A 46 -10.27 -10.80 9.42
CA ALA A 46 -9.71 -10.99 10.75
C ALA A 46 -10.01 -9.81 11.67
N GLU A 47 -10.04 -8.59 11.14
CA GLU A 47 -10.37 -7.39 11.90
C GLU A 47 -11.85 -7.34 12.30
N MET A 48 -12.74 -7.77 11.41
CA MET A 48 -14.18 -7.86 11.70
C MET A 48 -14.49 -8.89 12.79
N GLU A 49 -13.80 -10.04 12.77
CA GLU A 49 -13.92 -11.06 13.82
C GLU A 49 -13.47 -10.54 15.20
N ARG A 50 -12.54 -9.57 15.24
CA ARG A 50 -12.06 -8.93 16.47
C ARG A 50 -12.94 -7.76 16.95
N GLY A 51 -13.96 -7.37 16.16
CA GLY A 51 -14.83 -6.23 16.47
C GLY A 51 -14.16 -4.87 16.25
N ASP A 52 -13.20 -4.78 15.33
CA ASP A 52 -12.59 -3.50 14.95
C ASP A 52 -13.57 -2.61 14.15
N ILE A 53 -13.23 -1.33 14.01
CA ILE A 53 -14.02 -0.37 13.25
C ILE A 53 -14.15 -0.78 11.76
N PRO A 54 -15.28 -0.49 11.08
CA PRO A 54 -15.45 -0.77 9.66
C PRO A 54 -14.33 -0.15 8.81
N LYS A 55 -13.65 -0.99 8.01
CA LYS A 55 -12.64 -0.59 7.03
C LYS A 55 -13.28 -0.27 5.68
N ALA A 56 -12.48 0.03 4.65
CA ALA A 56 -13.00 0.42 3.33
C ALA A 56 -14.05 -0.56 2.74
N VAL A 57 -13.84 -1.88 2.87
CA VAL A 57 -14.79 -2.89 2.38
C VAL A 57 -16.12 -2.80 3.12
N GLN A 58 -16.09 -2.85 4.45
CA GLN A 58 -17.30 -2.81 5.29
C GLN A 58 -18.02 -1.46 5.20
N ALA A 59 -17.26 -0.36 5.21
CA ALA A 59 -17.81 0.98 5.05
C ALA A 59 -18.60 1.08 3.74
N TYR A 60 -18.07 0.56 2.63
CA TYR A 60 -18.77 0.57 1.35
C TYR A 60 -20.00 -0.35 1.32
N MET A 61 -19.91 -1.54 1.94
CA MET A 61 -21.07 -2.43 2.12
C MET A 61 -22.20 -1.73 2.86
N ILE A 62 -21.88 -1.06 3.97
CA ILE A 62 -22.85 -0.35 4.81
C ILE A 62 -23.44 0.86 4.05
N GLU A 63 -22.60 1.66 3.40
CA GLU A 63 -23.02 2.88 2.71
C GLU A 63 -23.92 2.59 1.50
N LYS A 64 -23.58 1.54 0.72
CA LYS A 64 -24.27 1.22 -0.53
C LYS A 64 -25.24 0.04 -0.42
N GLY A 65 -25.28 -0.66 0.71
CA GLY A 65 -26.13 -1.84 0.90
C GLY A 65 -25.78 -3.01 -0.03
N VAL A 66 -24.50 -3.16 -0.38
CA VAL A 66 -24.03 -4.15 -1.37
C VAL A 66 -23.38 -5.38 -0.72
N SER A 67 -23.23 -6.45 -1.50
CA SER A 67 -22.50 -7.65 -1.07
C SER A 67 -21.02 -7.37 -0.80
N GLU A 68 -20.39 -8.20 0.04
CA GLU A 68 -18.95 -8.11 0.29
C GLU A 68 -18.14 -8.23 -1.00
N GLU A 69 -18.48 -9.16 -1.88
CA GLU A 69 -17.82 -9.32 -3.17
C GLU A 69 -17.84 -8.02 -4.00
N THR A 70 -19.00 -7.38 -4.08
CA THR A 70 -19.16 -6.09 -4.78
C THR A 70 -18.29 -5.01 -4.15
N ALA A 71 -18.27 -4.92 -2.82
CA ALA A 71 -17.46 -3.95 -2.10
C ALA A 71 -15.95 -4.19 -2.28
N ARG A 72 -15.50 -5.45 -2.23
CA ARG A 72 -14.10 -5.81 -2.49
C ARG A 72 -13.68 -5.46 -3.91
N ASN A 73 -14.56 -5.69 -4.90
CA ASN A 73 -14.30 -5.32 -6.29
C ASN A 73 -14.21 -3.79 -6.46
N HIS A 74 -15.06 -3.03 -5.77
CA HIS A 74 -14.97 -1.58 -5.73
C HIS A 74 -13.63 -1.10 -5.13
N VAL A 75 -13.19 -1.67 -4.01
CA VAL A 75 -11.89 -1.32 -3.41
C VAL A 75 -10.72 -1.64 -4.36
N LYS A 76 -10.76 -2.78 -5.08
CA LYS A 76 -9.76 -3.09 -6.12
C LYS A 76 -9.77 -2.08 -7.25
N GLU A 77 -10.94 -1.59 -7.65
CA GLU A 77 -11.08 -0.53 -8.65
C GLU A 77 -10.46 0.79 -8.16
N LEU A 78 -10.69 1.17 -6.89
CA LEU A 78 -10.06 2.35 -6.28
C LEU A 78 -8.52 2.24 -6.28
N ILE A 79 -7.98 1.05 -6.01
CA ILE A 79 -6.53 0.78 -6.12
C ILE A 79 -6.06 0.98 -7.57
N SER A 80 -6.76 0.40 -8.55
CA SER A 80 -6.44 0.54 -9.97
C SER A 80 -6.46 1.99 -10.43
N ASN A 81 -7.47 2.76 -10.02
CA ASN A 81 -7.59 4.18 -10.34
C ASN A 81 -6.50 5.01 -9.66
N SER A 82 -6.11 4.68 -8.43
CA SER A 82 -4.99 5.33 -7.74
C SER A 82 -3.65 5.08 -8.45
N TRP A 83 -3.44 3.88 -9.01
CA TRP A 83 -2.27 3.60 -9.86
C TRP A 83 -2.24 4.45 -11.13
N LYS A 84 -3.40 4.65 -11.79
CA LYS A 84 -3.49 5.57 -12.94
C LYS A 84 -3.09 6.99 -12.54
N LYS A 85 -3.54 7.46 -11.38
CA LYS A 85 -3.16 8.77 -10.85
C LYS A 85 -1.66 8.91 -10.59
N ILE A 86 -1.02 7.91 -9.98
CA ILE A 86 0.45 7.89 -9.86
C ILE A 86 1.11 8.00 -11.23
N ASN A 87 0.64 7.25 -12.23
CA ASN A 87 1.21 7.28 -13.57
C ASN A 87 0.99 8.65 -14.27
N GLU A 88 -0.15 9.31 -14.05
CA GLU A 88 -0.40 10.66 -14.56
C GLU A 88 0.55 11.69 -13.92
N GLU A 89 0.71 11.65 -12.60
CA GLU A 89 1.55 12.59 -11.85
C GLU A 89 3.03 12.53 -12.27
N ILE A 90 3.55 11.34 -12.59
CA ILE A 90 4.97 11.18 -12.98
C ILE A 90 5.26 11.67 -14.41
N LEU A 91 4.25 11.86 -15.27
CA LEU A 91 4.45 12.37 -16.63
C LEU A 91 4.89 13.84 -16.66
N ASP A 92 4.56 14.60 -15.61
CA ASP A 92 4.90 16.02 -15.49
C ASP A 92 6.42 16.25 -15.29
N ASN A 93 7.21 15.19 -15.04
CA ASN A 93 8.67 15.23 -14.81
C ASN A 93 9.13 16.23 -13.72
N ARG A 94 8.20 16.75 -12.91
CA ARG A 94 8.49 17.68 -11.80
C ARG A 94 9.15 16.98 -10.61
N PHE A 95 9.14 15.65 -10.60
CA PHE A 95 9.57 14.85 -9.47
C PHE A 95 10.91 14.17 -9.74
N SER A 96 11.79 14.16 -8.74
CA SER A 96 13.03 13.40 -8.83
C SER A 96 12.74 11.91 -8.96
N GLN A 97 13.60 11.19 -9.68
CA GLN A 97 13.47 9.75 -9.85
C GLN A 97 13.44 9.00 -8.50
N ALA A 98 14.15 9.52 -7.50
CA ALA A 98 14.15 8.97 -6.15
C ALA A 98 12.75 9.01 -5.50
N ILE A 99 12.05 10.15 -5.60
CA ILE A 99 10.69 10.28 -5.04
C ILE A 99 9.70 9.41 -5.82
N VAL A 100 9.79 9.39 -7.15
CA VAL A 100 8.95 8.52 -7.99
C VAL A 100 9.12 7.05 -7.60
N ASN A 101 10.36 6.60 -7.45
CA ASN A 101 10.66 5.23 -7.06
C ASN A 101 10.16 4.93 -5.64
N LEU A 102 10.38 5.84 -4.69
CA LEU A 102 9.89 5.69 -3.32
C LEU A 102 8.37 5.52 -3.28
N SER A 103 7.62 6.38 -3.96
CA SER A 103 6.15 6.28 -4.02
C SER A 103 5.71 4.97 -4.68
N LYS A 104 6.29 4.59 -5.83
CA LYS A 104 5.91 3.33 -6.50
C LYS A 104 6.24 2.11 -5.66
N ASN A 105 7.38 2.11 -5.00
CA ASN A 105 7.83 0.98 -4.18
C ASN A 105 6.99 0.87 -2.91
N MET A 106 6.59 1.98 -2.28
CA MET A 106 5.63 1.95 -1.17
C MET A 106 4.33 1.25 -1.55
N ALA A 107 3.70 1.65 -2.65
CA ALA A 107 2.47 1.03 -3.13
C ALA A 107 2.64 -0.47 -3.44
N ARG A 108 3.73 -0.84 -4.13
CA ARG A 108 4.03 -2.25 -4.48
C ARG A 108 4.30 -3.12 -3.27
N THR A 109 5.08 -2.61 -2.30
CA THR A 109 5.39 -3.31 -1.07
C THR A 109 4.13 -3.61 -0.28
N ALA A 110 3.22 -2.64 -0.15
CA ALA A 110 1.93 -2.87 0.49
C ALA A 110 1.13 -3.96 -0.23
N GLN A 111 1.01 -3.89 -1.56
CA GLN A 111 0.32 -4.93 -2.32
C GLN A 111 0.96 -6.30 -2.12
N CYS A 112 2.29 -6.41 -2.09
CA CYS A 112 2.99 -7.66 -1.84
C CYS A 112 2.72 -8.23 -0.44
N ILE A 113 2.75 -7.37 0.59
CA ILE A 113 2.45 -7.77 1.98
C ILE A 113 1.03 -8.32 2.09
N TYR A 114 0.05 -7.65 1.47
CA TYR A 114 -1.37 -7.93 1.69
C TYR A 114 -2.05 -8.80 0.61
N GLN A 115 -1.33 -9.20 -0.43
CA GLN A 115 -1.87 -9.96 -1.56
C GLN A 115 -2.52 -11.29 -1.14
N HIS A 116 -1.97 -11.92 -0.09
CA HIS A 116 -2.37 -13.24 0.37
C HIS A 116 -3.02 -13.25 1.76
N GLY A 117 -3.51 -12.08 2.21
CA GLY A 117 -4.07 -11.89 3.55
C GLY A 117 -3.20 -10.98 4.41
N ASP A 118 -3.28 -11.12 5.73
CA ASP A 118 -2.49 -10.31 6.66
C ASP A 118 -1.03 -10.79 6.74
N GLY A 119 -0.24 -10.36 5.76
CA GLY A 119 1.20 -10.65 5.70
C GLY A 119 2.03 -9.93 6.76
N PHE A 120 1.46 -9.02 7.55
CA PHE A 120 2.17 -8.28 8.60
C PHE A 120 1.91 -8.88 9.98
N GLY A 121 0.65 -8.92 10.41
CA GLY A 121 0.26 -9.39 11.74
C GLY A 121 0.25 -10.91 11.89
N THR A 122 0.07 -11.65 10.79
CA THR A 122 0.00 -13.12 10.79
C THR A 122 0.87 -13.75 9.72
N SER A 123 2.03 -13.13 9.44
CA SER A 123 3.02 -13.51 8.41
C SER A 123 3.26 -15.03 8.27
N THR A 124 2.40 -15.68 7.50
CA THR A 124 2.36 -17.13 7.28
C THR A 124 2.17 -17.39 5.79
N GLY A 125 2.51 -18.60 5.34
CA GLY A 125 2.45 -18.97 3.92
C GLY A 125 3.35 -18.11 3.03
N VAL A 126 2.77 -17.55 1.96
CA VAL A 126 3.51 -16.91 0.86
C VAL A 126 4.39 -15.76 1.33
N THR A 127 3.93 -14.92 2.26
CA THR A 127 4.74 -13.77 2.74
C THR A 127 6.02 -14.24 3.43
N LYS A 128 5.95 -15.32 4.21
CA LYS A 128 7.12 -15.94 4.85
C LYS A 128 8.07 -16.53 3.81
N ASP A 129 7.53 -17.20 2.80
CA ASP A 129 8.32 -17.80 1.72
C ASP A 129 9.07 -16.72 0.92
N CYS A 130 8.43 -15.60 0.62
CA CYS A 130 9.06 -14.45 -0.05
C CYS A 130 10.21 -13.87 0.78
N ILE A 131 10.06 -13.75 2.11
CA ILE A 131 11.14 -13.27 3.00
C ILE A 131 12.31 -14.25 2.97
N ILE A 132 12.04 -15.55 3.09
CA ILE A 132 13.06 -16.60 3.06
C ILE A 132 13.81 -16.58 1.72
N SER A 133 13.09 -16.52 0.60
CA SER A 133 13.71 -16.55 -0.73
C SER A 133 14.54 -15.31 -1.03
N SER A 134 14.12 -14.14 -0.54
CA SER A 134 14.71 -12.86 -0.94
C SER A 134 15.81 -12.37 0.00
N ILE A 135 15.70 -12.66 1.30
CA ILE A 135 16.61 -12.14 2.34
C ILE A 135 17.53 -13.23 2.88
N LEU A 136 17.01 -14.44 3.08
CA LEU A 136 17.74 -15.50 3.78
C LEU A 136 18.47 -16.47 2.84
N ARG A 137 17.96 -16.67 1.61
CA ARG A 137 18.55 -17.57 0.64
C ARG A 137 19.48 -16.80 -0.31
N PRO A 138 20.78 -17.15 -0.36
CA PRO A 138 21.67 -16.58 -1.36
C PRO A 138 21.27 -17.06 -2.75
N ILE A 139 21.46 -16.19 -3.75
CA ILE A 139 21.31 -16.57 -5.15
C ILE A 139 22.54 -17.40 -5.52
N PRO A 140 22.38 -18.65 -6.01
CA PRO A 140 23.50 -19.46 -6.47
C PRO A 140 24.25 -18.72 -7.59
N ILE A 141 25.58 -18.70 -7.50
CA ILE A 141 26.49 -18.08 -8.47
C ILE A 141 26.95 -19.15 -9.46
#